data_AF-A0A533YJA8-F1
#
_entry.id   AF-A0A533YJA8-F1
#
_cell.length_a   1.000
_cell.length_b   1.000
_cell.length_c   1.000
_cell.angle_alpha   90.00
_cell.angle_beta   90.00
_cell.angle_gamma   90.00
#
_symmetry.space_group_name_H-M   'P 1'
#
loop_
_entity.id
_entity.type
_entity.pdbx_description
1 polymer ?
#
loop_
_entity_poly.entity_id
_entity_poly.type
_entity_poly.pdbx_seq_one_letter_code
_entity_poly.pdbx_strand_id
1 'polypeptide(L)'
;MRAAIVAVMIAASMWWVEPAAAEQKQPKLPLAQEHPIVIDATAIVPPRVWSVPGITEPLQSVRDRMMTNKIATLKLRPGRYMFMTTAFSFEFIVNLDGKLDYHKSLDKCVEGRGATTLVVKCSFNQQNLQ
;
A
#
# COMPACT_ATOMS: atom_id res chain seq x y z
N MET A 1 -5.46 80.04 -12.03
CA MET A 1 -4.25 79.21 -12.22
C MET A 1 -4.22 78.16 -11.13
N ARG A 2 -4.27 76.88 -11.50
CA ARG A 2 -4.20 75.73 -10.59
C ARG A 2 -2.72 75.50 -10.22
N ALA A 3 -2.42 75.31 -8.94
CA ALA A 3 -1.17 74.70 -8.50
C ALA A 3 -1.49 73.79 -7.31
N ALA A 4 -1.24 72.49 -7.51
CA ALA A 4 -1.50 71.41 -6.57
C ALA A 4 -0.38 71.34 -5.52
N ILE A 5 -0.76 71.07 -4.27
CA ILE A 5 0.19 70.68 -3.22
C ILE A 5 0.16 69.16 -3.12
N VAL A 6 1.35 68.57 -3.21
CA VAL A 6 1.67 67.15 -3.09
C VAL A 6 2.12 66.85 -1.65
N ALA A 7 1.95 65.57 -1.26
CA ALA A 7 2.44 64.87 -0.07
C ALA A 7 1.53 64.99 1.18
N VAL A 8 1.27 63.94 1.97
CA VAL A 8 2.22 62.94 2.51
C VAL A 8 1.55 61.58 2.72
N MET A 9 2.36 60.53 2.55
CA MET A 9 2.09 59.10 2.70
C MET A 9 1.96 58.68 4.16
N ILE A 10 1.00 57.79 4.50
CA ILE A 10 1.19 56.75 5.52
C ILE A 10 0.48 55.48 5.03
N ALA A 11 1.18 54.65 4.26
CA ALA A 11 0.80 53.26 4.09
C ALA A 11 1.41 52.46 5.24
N ALA A 12 0.62 52.22 6.29
CA ALA A 12 0.98 51.28 7.33
C ALA A 12 0.90 49.87 6.71
N SER A 13 2.04 49.36 6.24
CA SER A 13 2.19 47.95 5.89
C SER A 13 2.22 47.15 7.17
N MET A 14 1.05 46.75 7.64
CA MET A 14 0.90 45.79 8.73
C MET A 14 1.29 44.43 8.17
N TRP A 15 2.53 44.03 8.42
CA TRP A 15 3.02 42.70 8.13
C TRP A 15 2.21 41.74 9.01
N TRP A 16 1.19 41.09 8.43
CA TRP A 16 0.66 39.89 9.04
C TRP A 16 1.75 38.84 8.95
N VAL A 17 2.39 38.58 10.08
CA VAL A 17 3.13 37.35 10.28
C VAL A 17 2.08 36.25 10.26
N GLU A 18 1.97 35.56 9.13
CA GLU A 18 1.20 34.34 9.02
C GLU A 18 1.73 33.39 10.10
N PRO A 19 0.94 33.03 11.12
CA PRO A 19 1.41 32.04 12.07
C PRO A 19 1.60 30.77 11.25
N ALA A 20 2.85 30.30 11.14
CA ALA A 20 3.15 28.99 10.62
C ALA A 20 2.29 28.02 11.45
N ALA A 21 1.22 27.53 10.83
CA ALA A 21 0.41 26.48 11.40
C ALA A 21 1.38 25.34 11.66
N ALA A 22 1.75 25.14 12.91
CA ALA A 22 2.44 23.95 13.33
C ALA A 22 1.51 22.81 12.90
N GLU A 23 1.91 22.10 11.85
CA GLU A 23 1.34 20.82 11.46
C GLU A 23 1.43 19.93 12.70
N GLN A 24 0.38 19.93 13.52
CA GLN A 24 0.27 19.03 14.64
C GLN A 24 0.19 17.64 14.01
N LYS A 25 1.33 16.94 13.96
CA LYS A 25 1.40 15.51 13.66
C LYS A 25 0.53 14.81 14.69
N GLN A 26 -0.74 14.67 14.37
CA GLN A 26 -1.68 13.84 15.09
C GLN A 26 -0.99 12.48 15.31
N PRO A 27 -1.05 11.89 16.53
CA PRO A 27 -0.41 10.62 16.77
C PRO A 27 -0.93 9.60 15.75
N LYS A 28 -0.10 9.23 14.77
CA LYS A 28 -0.46 8.18 13.82
C LYS A 28 -0.67 6.92 14.64
N LEU A 29 -1.90 6.42 14.69
CA LEU A 29 -2.20 5.10 15.22
C LEU A 29 -1.41 4.10 14.35
N PRO A 30 -0.34 3.45 14.86
CA PRO A 30 0.57 2.70 14.00
C PRO A 30 -0.14 1.56 13.25
N LEU A 31 -1.15 0.95 13.88
CA LEU A 31 -1.99 -0.09 13.28
C LEU A 31 -2.99 0.43 12.23
N ALA A 32 -3.27 1.72 12.19
CA ALA A 32 -4.16 2.32 11.19
C ALA A 32 -3.39 2.79 9.94
N GLN A 33 -2.06 2.85 10.00
CA GLN A 33 -1.24 3.31 8.89
C GLN A 33 -1.26 2.28 7.75
N GLU A 34 -1.61 2.71 6.54
CA GLU A 34 -1.53 1.86 5.35
C GLU A 34 -0.11 1.92 4.75
N HIS A 35 0.32 0.78 4.22
CA HIS A 35 1.58 0.60 3.51
C HIS A 35 1.29 0.11 2.08
N PRO A 36 2.00 0.66 1.07
CA PRO A 36 1.93 0.12 -0.28
C PRO A 36 2.67 -1.22 -0.33
N ILE A 37 1.92 -2.29 -0.55
CA ILE A 37 2.45 -3.65 -0.71
C ILE A 37 2.26 -4.08 -2.16
N VAL A 38 3.37 -4.36 -2.83
CA VAL A 38 3.37 -4.86 -4.21
C VAL A 38 3.21 -6.38 -4.18
N ILE A 39 2.28 -6.90 -4.97
CA ILE A 39 2.07 -8.33 -5.19
C ILE A 39 2.53 -8.63 -6.62
N ASP A 40 3.61 -9.39 -6.75
CA ASP A 40 4.12 -9.88 -8.03
C ASP A 40 3.96 -11.40 -8.10
N ALA A 41 2.97 -11.85 -8.85
CA ALA A 41 2.70 -13.26 -9.08
C ALA A 41 2.96 -13.67 -10.53
N THR A 42 3.70 -12.86 -11.29
CA THR A 42 3.86 -13.01 -12.75
C THR A 42 4.59 -14.28 -13.17
N ALA A 43 5.36 -14.89 -12.26
CA ALA A 43 6.00 -16.18 -12.46
C ALA A 43 5.01 -17.36 -12.53
N ILE A 44 3.74 -17.17 -12.13
CA ILE A 44 2.73 -18.24 -12.16
C ILE A 44 2.15 -18.36 -13.57
N VAL A 45 2.48 -19.48 -14.22
CA VAL A 45 2.04 -19.82 -15.58
C VAL A 45 1.29 -21.17 -15.57
N PRO A 46 0.13 -21.30 -16.25
CA PRO A 46 -0.61 -20.24 -16.93
C PRO A 46 -1.21 -19.22 -15.93
N PRO A 47 -1.56 -18.00 -16.38
CA PRO A 47 -2.13 -16.98 -15.51
C PRO A 47 -3.43 -17.46 -14.82
N ARG A 48 -3.61 -17.08 -13.56
CA ARG A 48 -4.79 -17.43 -12.76
C ARG A 48 -5.34 -16.21 -12.04
N VAL A 49 -6.56 -16.34 -11.56
CA VAL A 49 -7.18 -15.37 -10.67
C VAL A 49 -6.61 -15.56 -9.27
N TRP A 50 -6.36 -14.45 -8.60
CA TRP A 50 -5.97 -14.45 -7.19
C TRP A 50 -6.78 -13.41 -6.40
N SER A 51 -6.77 -13.51 -5.08
CA SER A 51 -7.40 -12.54 -4.20
C SER A 51 -6.69 -12.43 -2.85
N VAL A 52 -6.81 -11.27 -2.21
CA VAL A 52 -6.60 -11.09 -0.77
C VAL A 52 -7.96 -10.76 -0.16
N PRO A 53 -8.62 -11.73 0.53
CA PRO A 53 -9.97 -11.54 1.06
C PRO A 53 -10.10 -10.29 1.93
N GLY A 54 -11.18 -9.53 1.75
CA GLY A 54 -11.43 -8.27 2.45
C GLY A 54 -10.65 -7.06 1.90
N ILE A 55 -9.74 -7.27 0.94
CA ILE A 55 -8.98 -6.21 0.27
C ILE A 55 -9.30 -6.16 -1.23
N THR A 56 -9.31 -7.31 -1.89
CA THR A 56 -9.63 -7.44 -3.32
C THR A 56 -10.96 -8.17 -3.51
N GLU A 57 -11.50 -8.07 -4.72
CA GLU A 57 -12.63 -8.88 -5.16
C GLU A 57 -12.39 -10.39 -4.93
N PRO A 58 -13.43 -11.17 -4.59
CA PRO A 58 -13.31 -12.60 -4.37
C PRO A 58 -12.98 -13.36 -5.65
N LEU A 59 -12.43 -14.57 -5.52
CA LEU A 59 -12.03 -15.40 -6.65
C LEU A 59 -13.17 -15.65 -7.66
N GLN A 60 -14.43 -15.70 -7.22
CA GLN A 60 -15.59 -15.91 -8.11
C GLN A 60 -16.07 -14.64 -8.82
N SER A 61 -15.55 -13.45 -8.48
CA SER A 61 -15.99 -12.20 -9.08
C SER A 61 -15.79 -12.23 -10.60
N VAL A 62 -16.71 -11.64 -11.35
CA VAL A 62 -16.66 -11.59 -12.83
C VAL A 62 -16.15 -10.24 -13.34
N ARG A 63 -15.90 -9.28 -12.44
CA ARG A 63 -15.37 -7.95 -12.74
C ARG A 63 -14.16 -7.68 -11.86
N ASP A 64 -13.26 -6.82 -12.33
CA ASP A 64 -12.12 -6.30 -11.57
C ASP A 64 -11.29 -7.38 -10.83
N ARG A 65 -11.20 -8.56 -11.46
CA ARG A 65 -10.48 -9.71 -10.92
C ARG A 65 -8.98 -9.44 -10.96
N MET A 66 -8.28 -9.78 -9.89
CA MET A 66 -6.83 -9.75 -9.93
C MET A 66 -6.31 -10.98 -10.67
N MET A 67 -5.31 -10.77 -11.53
CA MET A 67 -4.73 -11.81 -12.38
C MET A 67 -3.24 -11.91 -12.14
N THR A 68 -2.68 -13.12 -12.11
CA THR A 68 -1.25 -13.31 -11.78
C THR A 68 -0.31 -12.74 -12.84
N ASN A 69 -0.76 -12.53 -14.08
CA ASN A 69 0.02 -11.88 -15.14
C ASN A 69 0.07 -10.35 -15.04
N LYS A 70 -0.43 -9.76 -13.95
CA LYS A 70 -0.35 -8.34 -13.65
C LYS A 70 0.20 -8.15 -12.24
N ILE A 71 1.13 -7.20 -12.10
CA ILE A 71 1.59 -6.73 -10.79
C ILE A 71 0.51 -5.80 -10.22
N ALA A 72 0.20 -5.96 -8.93
CA ALA A 72 -0.77 -5.11 -8.23
C ALA A 72 -0.12 -4.48 -6.99
N THR A 73 -0.49 -3.24 -6.69
CA THR A 73 -0.10 -2.57 -5.43
C THR A 73 -1.33 -2.39 -4.57
N LEU A 74 -1.33 -3.03 -3.40
CA LEU A 74 -2.40 -2.96 -2.40
C LEU A 74 -1.99 -1.98 -1.29
N LYS A 75 -2.96 -1.22 -0.77
CA LYS A 75 -2.77 -0.44 0.46
C LYS A 75 -3.21 -1.29 1.64
N LEU A 76 -2.25 -1.79 2.41
CA LEU A 76 -2.50 -2.73 3.51
C LEU A 76 -2.10 -2.11 4.85
N ARG A 77 -2.93 -2.28 5.87
CA ARG A 77 -2.58 -1.96 7.25
C ARG A 77 -1.72 -3.09 7.85
N PRO A 78 -0.99 -2.85 8.95
CA PRO A 78 -0.34 -3.93 9.67
C PRO A 78 -1.37 -5.01 10.09
N GLY A 79 -1.07 -6.27 9.81
CA GLY A 79 -2.02 -7.35 10.03
C GLY A 79 -1.68 -8.64 9.28
N ARG A 80 -2.52 -9.65 9.47
CA ARG A 80 -2.46 -10.94 8.80
C ARG A 80 -3.39 -10.94 7.58
N TYR A 81 -2.87 -11.44 6.47
CA TYR A 81 -3.55 -11.52 5.19
C TYR A 81 -3.35 -12.91 4.60
N MET A 82 -4.21 -13.25 3.64
CA MET A 82 -4.10 -14.51 2.90
C MET A 82 -4.03 -14.21 1.41
N PHE A 83 -2.99 -14.70 0.74
CA PHE A 83 -2.95 -14.76 -0.71
C PHE A 83 -3.67 -16.04 -1.14
N MET A 84 -4.73 -15.91 -1.94
CA MET A 84 -5.51 -17.04 -2.41
C MET A 84 -5.50 -17.11 -3.93
N THR A 85 -5.40 -18.33 -4.46
CA THR A 85 -5.82 -18.68 -5.81
C THR A 85 -6.82 -19.82 -5.73
N THR A 86 -7.34 -20.30 -6.86
CA THR A 86 -8.16 -21.52 -6.90
C THR A 86 -7.37 -22.81 -6.62
N ALA A 87 -6.04 -22.75 -6.61
CA ALA A 87 -5.16 -23.93 -6.54
C ALA A 87 -4.39 -24.04 -5.21
N PHE A 88 -4.10 -22.91 -4.58
CA PHE A 88 -3.34 -22.85 -3.33
C PHE A 88 -3.61 -21.52 -2.64
N SER A 89 -3.34 -21.49 -1.33
CA SER A 89 -3.37 -20.27 -0.53
C SER A 89 -2.30 -20.33 0.54
N PHE A 90 -1.85 -19.17 1.01
CA PHE A 90 -0.96 -19.07 2.16
C PHE A 90 -1.13 -17.74 2.87
N GLU A 91 -0.74 -17.70 4.14
CA GLU A 91 -0.77 -16.49 4.95
C GLU A 91 0.50 -15.67 4.81
N PHE A 92 0.35 -14.34 4.83
CA PHE A 92 1.45 -13.39 4.97
C PHE A 92 1.06 -12.28 5.95
N ILE A 93 2.05 -11.65 6.55
CA ILE A 93 1.92 -10.60 7.55
C ILE A 93 2.49 -9.31 6.96
N VAL A 94 1.79 -8.20 7.19
CA VAL A 94 2.33 -6.86 7.04
C VAL A 94 2.67 -6.34 8.44
N ASN A 95 3.94 -6.05 8.69
CA ASN A 95 4.41 -5.52 9.97
C ASN A 95 4.11 -4.02 10.10
N LEU A 96 4.32 -3.46 11.30
CA LEU A 96 4.08 -2.03 11.61
C LEU A 96 4.86 -1.05 10.70
N ASP A 97 5.98 -1.50 10.13
CA ASP A 97 6.82 -0.73 9.22
C ASP A 97 6.51 -1.02 7.74
N GLY A 98 5.47 -1.81 7.47
CA GLY A 98 5.07 -2.21 6.12
C GLY A 98 5.91 -3.34 5.53
N LYS A 99 6.75 -4.01 6.33
CA LYS A 99 7.55 -5.13 5.85
C LYS A 99 6.79 -6.44 5.93
N LEU A 100 7.04 -7.29 4.95
CA LEU A 100 6.38 -8.58 4.82
C LEU A 100 7.04 -9.65 5.68
N ASP A 101 6.22 -10.53 6.24
CA ASP A 101 6.66 -11.78 6.85
C ASP A 101 5.70 -12.92 6.48
N TYR A 102 6.15 -14.17 6.52
CA TYR A 102 5.34 -15.36 6.20
C TYR A 102 6.03 -16.63 6.72
N HIS A 103 5.37 -17.79 6.66
CA HIS A 103 5.98 -19.01 7.19
C HIS A 103 7.23 -19.44 6.37
N LYS A 104 8.30 -19.88 7.04
CA LYS A 104 9.57 -20.26 6.37
C LYS A 104 9.43 -21.44 5.39
N SER A 105 8.39 -22.27 5.55
CA SER A 105 8.13 -23.35 4.59
C SER A 105 7.85 -22.84 3.17
N LEU A 106 7.44 -21.57 3.03
CA LEU A 106 7.14 -20.92 1.76
C LEU A 106 8.38 -20.39 1.04
N ASP A 107 9.55 -20.33 1.68
CA ASP A 107 10.77 -19.74 1.10
C ASP A 107 11.22 -20.43 -0.21
N LYS A 108 10.69 -21.63 -0.51
CA LYS A 108 10.89 -22.34 -1.79
C LYS A 108 10.17 -21.70 -2.99
N CYS A 109 9.16 -20.87 -2.76
CA CYS A 109 8.35 -20.28 -3.83
C CYS A 109 7.76 -18.90 -3.53
N VAL A 110 7.96 -18.37 -2.33
CA VAL A 110 7.60 -17.00 -1.95
C VAL A 110 8.86 -16.26 -1.55
N GLU A 111 9.03 -15.04 -2.06
CA GLU A 111 10.16 -14.17 -1.75
C GLU A 111 9.65 -12.81 -1.26
N GLY A 112 10.57 -12.00 -0.70
CA GLY A 112 10.26 -10.63 -0.26
C GLY A 112 10.00 -10.46 1.24
N ARG A 113 10.40 -11.42 2.07
CA ARG A 113 10.44 -11.24 3.54
C ARG A 113 11.32 -10.04 3.88
N GLY A 114 10.85 -9.15 4.76
CA GLY A 114 11.55 -7.91 5.10
C GLY A 114 11.47 -6.83 4.00
N ALA A 115 10.73 -7.05 2.92
CA ALA A 115 10.49 -6.10 1.84
C ALA A 115 9.02 -5.65 1.81
N THR A 116 8.69 -4.74 0.88
CA THR A 116 7.32 -4.27 0.59
C THR A 116 6.75 -4.93 -0.68
N THR A 117 7.47 -5.91 -1.25
CA THR A 117 7.07 -6.64 -2.45
C THR A 117 6.99 -8.12 -2.13
N LEU A 118 5.81 -8.71 -2.26
CA LEU A 118 5.58 -10.14 -2.14
C LEU A 118 5.69 -10.75 -3.53
N VAL A 119 6.73 -11.56 -3.76
CA VAL A 119 6.89 -12.29 -5.03
C VAL A 119 6.39 -13.70 -4.83
N VAL A 120 5.45 -14.15 -5.67
CA VAL A 120 4.81 -15.46 -5.59
C VAL A 120 5.10 -16.26 -6.84
N LYS A 121 5.80 -17.38 -6.67
CA LYS A 121 6.22 -18.31 -7.74
C LYS A 121 5.68 -19.72 -7.52
N CYS A 122 4.77 -19.89 -6.57
CA CYS A 122 4.28 -21.20 -6.15
C CYS A 122 3.51 -21.93 -7.25
N SER A 123 3.68 -23.25 -7.30
CA SER A 123 3.00 -24.14 -8.23
C SER A 123 2.07 -25.10 -7.50
N PHE A 124 1.12 -25.69 -8.24
CA PHE A 124 0.11 -26.60 -7.69
C PHE A 124 0.70 -27.80 -6.92
N ASN A 125 1.90 -28.26 -7.27
CA ASN A 125 2.53 -29.42 -6.62
C ASN A 125 3.04 -29.15 -5.20
N GLN A 126 2.94 -27.90 -4.71
CA GLN A 126 3.44 -27.50 -3.38
C GLN A 126 2.33 -27.45 -2.32
N GLN A 127 1.20 -28.13 -2.54
CA GLN A 127 -0.04 -28.05 -1.74
C GLN A 127 0.05 -28.47 -0.25
N ASN A 128 1.21 -28.91 0.25
CA ASN A 128 1.38 -29.32 1.65
C ASN A 128 2.26 -28.33 2.42
N LEU A 129 1.86 -27.06 2.49
CA LEU A 129 2.47 -26.06 3.37
C LEU A 129 1.42 -25.54 4.36
N GLN A 130 0.73 -26.46 5.05
CA GLN A 130 -0.02 -26.16 6.27
C GLN A 130 0.95 -26.00 7.46
#